data_AF-A0A1M6LP93-F1
#
_entry.id   AF-A0A1M6LP93-F1
#
_cell.length_a   1.000
_cell.length_b   1.000
_cell.length_c   1.000
_cell.angle_alpha   90.00
_cell.angle_beta   90.00
_cell.angle_gamma   90.00
#
_symmetry.space_group_name_H-M   'P 1'
#
loop_
_entity.id
_entity.type
_entity.pdbx_description
1 polymer ?
#
loop_
_entity_poly.entity_id
_entity_poly.type
_entity_poly.pdbx_seq_one_letter_code
_entity_poly.pdbx_strand_id
1 'polypeptide(L)'
;MRAADAARLARVLALLGSDFEGERASAALAADRLLKRLGLSWPELIAGAGGARKPAPPPPDALEAAQSRLRQSQRENADLRRQITRLKRQVEALTPRRPPPEDE
;
A
#
# COMPACT_ATOMS: atom_id res chain seq x y z
N MET A 1 -6.77 -6.90 21.82
CA MET A 1 -7.63 -7.14 20.64
C MET A 1 -6.81 -7.80 19.52
N ARG A 2 -7.35 -8.80 18.80
CA ARG A 2 -6.65 -9.43 17.66
C ARG A 2 -6.75 -8.55 16.41
N ALA A 3 -5.82 -8.70 15.46
CA ALA A 3 -5.78 -7.90 14.23
C ALA A 3 -7.07 -8.01 13.39
N ALA A 4 -7.67 -9.19 13.32
CA ALA A 4 -8.93 -9.40 12.60
C ALA A 4 -10.12 -8.66 13.25
N ASP A 5 -10.17 -8.63 14.58
CA ASP A 5 -11.20 -7.89 15.32
C ASP A 5 -11.02 -6.38 15.16
N ALA A 6 -9.77 -5.90 15.14
CA ALA A 6 -9.43 -4.51 14.86
C ALA A 6 -9.90 -4.08 13.46
N ALA A 7 -9.62 -4.90 12.44
CA ALA A 7 -10.07 -4.64 11.08
C ALA A 7 -11.59 -4.65 10.94
N ARG A 8 -12.29 -5.54 11.68
CA ARG A 8 -13.75 -5.56 11.72
C ARG A 8 -14.30 -4.30 12.39
N LEU A 9 -13.73 -3.88 13.53
CA LEU A 9 -14.13 -2.65 14.22
C LEU A 9 -13.92 -1.43 13.32
N ALA A 10 -12.79 -1.32 12.64
CA ALA A 10 -12.51 -0.22 11.72
C ALA A 10 -13.55 -0.11 10.58
N ARG A 11 -13.96 -1.24 9.99
CA ARG A 11 -15.02 -1.25 8.95
C ARG A 11 -16.36 -0.77 9.50
N VAL A 12 -16.73 -1.16 10.71
CA VAL A 12 -17.99 -0.71 11.34
C VAL A 12 -17.93 0.79 11.65
N LEU A 13 -16.80 1.27 12.17
CA LEU A 13 -16.62 2.69 12.50
C LEU A 13 -16.65 3.60 11.26
N ALA A 14 -16.25 3.09 10.09
CA ALA A 14 -16.36 3.85 8.84
C ALA A 14 -17.81 4.24 8.50
N LEU A 15 -18.79 3.42 8.89
CA LEU A 15 -20.21 3.66 8.64
C LEU A 15 -20.83 4.73 9.56
N LEU A 16 -20.09 5.17 10.60
CA LEU A 16 -20.53 6.29 11.44
C LEU A 16 -20.59 7.62 10.67
N GLY A 17 -19.87 7.72 9.55
CA GLY A 17 -19.92 8.87 8.64
C GLY A 17 -21.01 8.79 7.57
N SER A 18 -21.88 7.77 7.59
CA SER A 18 -22.95 7.65 6.60
C SER A 18 -23.98 8.78 6.70
N ASP A 19 -24.53 9.20 5.56
CA ASP A 19 -25.61 10.19 5.49
C ASP A 19 -26.92 9.67 6.10
N PHE A 20 -27.08 8.35 6.20
CA PHE A 20 -28.29 7.71 6.72
C PHE A 20 -28.22 7.52 8.24
N GLU A 21 -29.15 8.13 8.97
CA GLU A 21 -29.16 8.10 10.44
C GLU A 21 -29.29 6.68 11.00
N GLY A 22 -30.13 5.85 10.38
CA GLY A 22 -30.32 4.46 10.76
C GLY A 22 -29.05 3.63 10.61
N GLU A 23 -28.25 3.91 9.56
CA GLU A 23 -26.98 3.26 9.34
C GLU A 23 -25.96 3.66 10.42
N ARG A 24 -25.85 4.96 10.73
CA ARG A 24 -24.98 5.45 11.82
C ARG A 24 -25.34 4.81 13.17
N ALA A 25 -26.63 4.78 13.52
CA ALA A 25 -27.11 4.17 14.76
C ALA A 25 -26.79 2.67 14.81
N SER A 26 -27.01 1.95 13.70
CA SER A 26 -26.69 0.53 13.60
C SER A 26 -25.19 0.24 13.75
N ALA A 27 -24.35 1.10 13.18
CA ALA A 27 -22.90 1.00 13.26
C ALA A 27 -22.38 1.25 14.67
N ALA A 28 -22.89 2.28 15.35
CA ALA A 28 -22.56 2.56 16.75
C ALA A 28 -22.91 1.36 17.66
N LEU A 29 -24.11 0.78 17.49
CA LEU A 29 -24.54 -0.39 18.24
C LEU A 29 -23.68 -1.63 17.94
N ALA A 30 -23.31 -1.84 16.68
CA ALA A 30 -22.44 -2.95 16.27
C ALA A 30 -21.03 -2.81 16.87
N ALA A 31 -20.47 -1.60 16.88
CA ALA A 31 -19.18 -1.32 17.50
C ALA A 31 -19.22 -1.59 19.02
N ASP A 32 -20.25 -1.11 19.72
CA ASP A 32 -20.42 -1.31 21.16
C ASP A 32 -20.55 -2.80 21.53
N ARG A 33 -21.36 -3.56 20.77
CA ARG A 33 -21.48 -5.02 20.94
C ARG A 33 -20.15 -5.74 20.71
N LEU A 34 -19.36 -5.30 19.72
CA LEU A 34 -18.08 -5.91 19.43
C LEU A 34 -17.09 -5.69 20.58
N LEU A 35 -17.03 -4.48 21.15
CA LEU A 35 -16.18 -4.19 22.32
C LEU A 35 -16.60 -5.02 23.54
N LYS A 36 -17.90 -5.07 23.86
CA LYS A 36 -18.43 -5.90 24.95
C LYS A 36 -18.07 -7.37 24.79
N ARG A 37 -18.20 -7.93 23.58
CA ARG A 37 -17.83 -9.32 23.29
C ARG A 37 -16.33 -9.59 23.49
N LEU A 38 -15.51 -8.57 23.32
CA LEU A 38 -14.05 -8.64 23.53
C LEU A 38 -13.64 -8.31 24.98
N GLY A 39 -14.60 -8.03 25.87
CA GLY A 39 -14.34 -7.61 27.25
C GLY A 39 -13.65 -6.25 27.35
N LEU A 40 -13.83 -5.37 26.36
CA LEU A 40 -13.22 -4.05 26.28
C LEU A 40 -14.26 -2.96 26.50
N SER A 41 -13.81 -1.83 27.05
CA SER A 41 -14.56 -0.59 27.17
C SER A 41 -14.03 0.49 26.21
N TRP A 42 -14.85 1.50 25.94
CA TRP A 42 -14.45 2.65 25.12
C TRP A 42 -13.23 3.41 25.68
N PRO A 43 -13.13 3.69 27.00
CA PRO A 43 -11.94 4.33 27.56
C PRO A 43 -10.67 3.50 27.36
N GLU A 44 -10.73 2.18 27.53
CA GLU A 44 -9.58 1.29 27.30
C GLU A 44 -9.17 1.27 25.83
N LEU A 45 -10.13 1.30 24.90
CA LEU A 45 -9.86 1.40 23.48
C LEU A 45 -9.13 2.71 23.13
N ILE A 46 -9.62 3.83 23.65
CA ILE A 46 -9.05 5.17 23.38
C ILE A 46 -7.68 5.31 24.06
N ALA A 47 -7.54 4.86 25.31
CA ALA A 47 -6.27 4.89 26.04
C ALA A 47 -5.21 3.99 25.39
N GLY A 48 -5.60 2.82 24.87
CA GLY A 48 -4.71 1.93 24.13
C GLY A 48 -4.27 2.49 22.77
N ALA A 49 -5.08 3.36 22.14
CA ALA A 49 -4.77 3.99 20.85
C ALA A 49 -3.67 5.06 20.93
N GLY A 50 -3.37 5.59 22.13
CA GLY A 50 -2.23 6.49 22.36
C GLY A 50 -0.86 5.84 22.10
N GLY A 51 -0.83 4.51 21.99
CA GLY A 51 0.34 3.73 21.61
C GLY A 51 0.51 3.54 20.10
N ALA A 52 0.17 4.53 19.27
CA ALA A 52 0.66 4.55 17.89
C ALA A 52 2.19 4.42 17.96
N ARG A 53 2.68 3.21 17.69
CA ARG A 53 4.08 2.83 17.87
C ARG A 53 4.89 3.78 17.02
N LYS A 54 5.50 4.79 17.64
CA LYS A 54 6.45 5.69 16.98
C LYS A 54 7.39 4.77 16.23
N PRO A 55 7.54 4.93 14.89
CA PRO A 55 8.45 4.08 14.14
C PRO A 55 9.78 4.11 14.86
N ALA A 56 10.33 2.93 15.16
CA ALA A 56 11.61 2.83 15.85
C ALA A 56 12.61 3.71 15.10
N PRO A 57 13.46 4.48 15.81
CA PRO A 57 14.46 5.28 15.14
C PRO A 57 15.26 4.38 14.19
N PRO A 58 15.50 4.82 12.95
CA PRO A 58 16.25 4.01 12.00
C PRO A 58 17.62 3.66 12.60
N PRO A 59 18.16 2.47 12.34
CA PRO A 59 19.47 2.08 12.86
C PRO A 59 20.55 3.05 12.35
N PRO A 60 21.69 3.18 13.05
CA PRO A 60 22.72 4.18 12.74
C PRO A 60 23.24 4.12 11.30
N ASP A 61 23.24 2.94 10.69
CA ASP A 61 23.69 2.63 9.34
C ASP A 61 22.58 2.69 8.28
N ALA A 62 21.33 3.00 8.67
CA ALA A 62 20.18 2.96 7.76
C ALA A 62 20.35 3.89 6.55
N LEU A 63 20.99 5.04 6.76
CA LEU A 63 21.28 5.99 5.69
C LEU A 63 22.29 5.43 4.69
N GLU A 64 23.38 4.82 5.17
CA GLU A 64 24.39 4.20 4.33
C GLU A 64 23.84 3.00 3.56
N ALA A 65 23.03 2.16 4.22
CA ALA A 65 22.34 1.05 3.61
C ALA A 65 21.37 1.52 2.51
N ALA A 66 20.59 2.59 2.76
CA ALA A 66 19.70 3.18 1.78
C ALA A 66 20.47 3.75 0.58
N GLN A 67 21.58 4.44 0.82
CA GLN A 67 22.45 4.97 -0.24
C GLN A 67 23.10 3.85 -1.07
N SER A 68 23.51 2.75 -0.44
CA SER A 68 24.07 1.59 -1.14
C SER A 68 23.04 0.95 -2.07
N ARG A 69 21.81 0.73 -1.56
CA ARG A 69 20.67 0.24 -2.36
C ARG A 69 20.34 1.18 -3.53
N LEU A 70 20.38 2.49 -3.30
CA LEU A 70 20.15 3.47 -4.36
C LEU A 70 21.21 3.36 -5.46
N ARG A 71 22.49 3.27 -5.10
CA ARG A 71 23.58 3.09 -6.07
C ARG A 71 23.45 1.78 -6.85
N GLN A 72 23.07 0.70 -6.18
CA GLN A 72 22.81 -0.59 -6.82
C GLN A 72 21.67 -0.47 -7.84
N SER A 73 20.53 0.08 -7.43
CA SER A 73 19.36 0.26 -8.30
C SER A 73 19.68 1.15 -9.52
N GLN A 74 20.50 2.19 -9.34
CA GLN A 74 20.93 3.05 -10.44
C GLN A 74 21.79 2.29 -11.47
N ARG A 75 22.67 1.39 -11.01
CA ARG A 75 23.48 0.54 -11.90
C ARG A 75 22.59 -0.44 -12.67
N GLU A 76 21.70 -1.13 -11.98
CA GLU A 76 20.73 -2.06 -12.60
C GLU A 76 19.87 -1.34 -13.65
N ASN A 77 19.38 -0.13 -13.33
CA ASN A 77 18.63 0.68 -14.29
C ASN A 77 19.46 1.09 -15.51
N ALA A 78 20.74 1.43 -15.33
CA ALA A 78 21.62 1.76 -16.44
C ALA A 78 21.82 0.55 -17.37
N ASP A 79 21.98 -0.64 -16.81
CA ASP A 79 22.18 -1.87 -17.58
C ASP A 79 20.90 -2.29 -18.30
N LEU A 80 19.74 -2.24 -17.62
CA LEU A 80 18.44 -2.49 -18.23
C LEU A 80 18.17 -1.53 -19.39
N ARG A 81 18.49 -0.25 -19.23
CA ARG A 81 18.36 0.75 -20.31
C ARG A 81 19.21 0.39 -21.52
N ARG A 82 20.46 -0.05 -21.32
CA ARG A 82 21.33 -0.51 -22.43
C ARG A 82 20.73 -1.74 -23.12
N GLN A 83 20.21 -2.70 -22.36
CA GLN A 83 19.58 -3.90 -22.91
C GLN A 83 18.35 -3.54 -23.75
N ILE A 84 17.48 -2.67 -23.24
CA ILE A 84 16.30 -2.18 -23.97
C ILE A 84 16.74 -1.53 -25.30
N THR A 85 17.75 -0.66 -25.28
CA THR A 85 18.24 -0.02 -26.51
C THR A 85 18.76 -1.06 -27.51
N ARG A 86 19.50 -2.07 -27.06
CA ARG A 86 20.01 -3.13 -27.93
C ARG A 86 18.87 -3.97 -28.54
N LEU A 87 17.92 -4.39 -27.71
CA LEU A 87 16.78 -5.20 -28.14
C LEU A 87 15.92 -4.45 -29.15
N LYS A 88 15.65 -3.15 -28.91
CA LYS A 88 14.92 -2.31 -29.87
C LYS A 88 15.59 -2.28 -31.24
N ARG A 89 16.91 -2.09 -31.29
CA ARG A 89 17.68 -2.12 -32.54
C ARG A 89 17.60 -3.49 -33.24
N GLN A 90 17.64 -4.58 -32.48
CA GLN A 90 17.51 -5.93 -33.04
C GLN A 90 16.11 -6.17 -33.63
N VAL A 91 15.06 -5.73 -32.94
CA VAL A 91 13.68 -5.82 -33.46
C VAL A 91 13.52 -4.98 -34.72
N GLU A 92 14.03 -3.76 -34.75
CA GLU A 92 14.01 -2.90 -35.94
C GLU A 92 14.75 -3.54 -37.12
N ALA A 93 15.90 -4.18 -36.88
CA ALA A 93 16.65 -4.87 -37.92
C ALA A 93 15.95 -6.15 -38.43
N LEU A 94 15.21 -6.85 -37.56
CA LEU A 94 14.46 -8.06 -37.91
C LEU A 94 13.07 -7.77 -38.49
N THR A 95 12.60 -6.52 -38.40
CA THR A 95 11.32 -6.10 -38.99
C THR A 95 11.61 -5.49 -40.37
N PRO A 96 11.55 -6.25 -41.48
CA PRO A 96 11.60 -5.64 -42.80
C PRO A 96 10.45 -4.64 -42.91
N ARG A 97 10.76 -3.39 -43.25
CA ARG A 97 9.74 -2.41 -43.66
C ARG A 97 8.96 -3.06 -44.80
N ARG A 98 7.72 -3.48 -44.54
CA ARG A 98 6.78 -3.85 -45.60
C ARG A 98 6.72 -2.66 -46.56
N PRO A 99 7.09 -2.81 -47.85
CA PRO A 99 6.91 -1.71 -48.79
C PRO A 99 5.43 -1.32 -48.80
N PRO A 100 5.11 -0.02 -48.96
CA PRO A 100 3.72 0.40 -49.07
C PRO A 100 3.05 -0.41 -50.19
N PRO A 101 1.77 -0.81 -50.03
CA PRO A 101 1.05 -1.42 -51.13
C PRO A 101 1.12 -0.44 -52.32
N GLU A 102 1.59 -0.91 -53.47
CA GLU A 102 1.46 -0.16 -54.70
C GLU A 102 -0.04 -0.06 -54.98
N ASP A 103 -0.56 1.17 -54.98
CA ASP A 103 -1.95 1.45 -55.31
C ASP A 103 -2.16 1.12 -56.80
N GLU A 104 -2.84 0.00 -57.09
CA GLU A 104 -3.45 -0.33 -58.40
C GLU A 104 -4.94 0.03 -58.42
#